data_AF-A0AAD6PJJ1-F1
#
_entry.id   AF-A0AAD6PJJ1-F1
#
_cell.length_a   1.000
_cell.length_b   1.000
_cell.length_c   1.000
_cell.angle_alpha   90.00
_cell.angle_beta   90.00
_cell.angle_gamma   90.00
#
_symmetry.space_group_name_H-M   'P 1'
#
loop_
_entity.id
_entity.type
_entity.pdbx_description
1 polymer ?
#
loop_
_entity_poly.entity_id
_entity_poly.type
_entity_poly.pdbx_seq_one_letter_code
_entity_poly.pdbx_strand_id
1 'polypeptide(L)'
;MDIDSKLDNADVKSGDEGSSSMQVDSKGTVEEKDELTDSMNKLNVEASSSGQMGHSFRRKPVIIIVVGMAGSGKTTFLHRDTIKYKEVMKQFNLGPNGGILTSLNLFATKFDEVIQVIENRADQLDYVLVDTPGQIEIFTWSASGAIITEAFASTFPTVVAYVVDTPRSSSPVTFMSNMLYACSILYKTRLPLVLVFNKTDVAQHQFALEWMEDFEAFQAAMRSDDSYMSTFSQSLSLVLDEFYKNLRSVGVSAVSGAGLDAFFEAIEASAEEYLETYKSDLDKRRAEKQQMEEEQRKHNMEKLRRDMEQSGGDSLLF
;
A
#
# COMPACT_ATOMS: atom_id res chain seq x y z
N MET A 1 -25.45 -1.32 50.26
CA MET A 1 -24.02 -1.01 50.10
C MET A 1 -23.90 0.13 49.09
N ASP A 2 -24.57 1.27 49.32
CA ASP A 2 -24.28 2.31 50.32
C ASP A 2 -23.22 3.31 49.83
N ILE A 3 -23.67 4.58 49.72
CA ILE A 3 -22.95 5.83 50.10
C ILE A 3 -21.87 6.30 49.09
N ASP A 4 -21.73 7.55 48.62
CA ASP A 4 -22.13 8.94 48.95
C ASP A 4 -22.17 9.74 47.62
N SER A 5 -23.06 10.69 47.30
CA SER A 5 -23.48 11.95 47.94
C SER A 5 -22.48 13.12 47.87
N LYS A 6 -23.01 14.27 47.38
CA LYS A 6 -22.62 15.69 47.60
C LYS A 6 -21.61 16.33 46.64
N LEU A 7 -22.07 17.23 45.75
CA LEU A 7 -22.45 18.65 45.94
C LEU A 7 -21.23 19.59 45.87
N ASP A 8 -21.21 20.50 44.90
CA ASP A 8 -21.46 21.92 45.19
C ASP A 8 -21.70 22.76 43.91
N ASN A 9 -22.83 23.46 43.94
CA ASN A 9 -23.19 24.60 43.12
C ASN A 9 -22.69 25.88 43.81
N ALA A 10 -22.28 26.90 43.05
CA ALA A 10 -22.47 28.31 43.44
C ALA A 10 -22.28 29.27 42.25
N ASP A 11 -23.42 29.58 41.63
CA ASP A 11 -23.95 30.90 41.27
C ASP A 11 -23.06 32.16 41.04
N VAL A 12 -23.29 32.74 39.84
CA VAL A 12 -23.77 34.12 39.56
C VAL A 12 -22.89 35.33 39.90
N LYS A 13 -22.54 36.12 38.87
CA LYS A 13 -23.05 37.51 38.71
C LYS A 13 -22.75 38.15 37.35
N SER A 14 -23.79 38.76 36.81
CA SER A 14 -23.85 39.68 35.67
C SER A 14 -23.28 41.06 36.01
N GLY A 15 -22.85 41.80 34.98
CA GLY A 15 -22.46 43.21 35.06
C GLY A 15 -22.18 43.76 33.65
N ASP A 16 -22.75 44.93 33.38
CA ASP A 16 -23.17 45.46 32.09
C ASP A 16 -22.26 46.59 31.55
N GLU A 17 -22.47 46.92 30.26
CA GLU A 17 -22.25 48.20 29.57
C GLU A 17 -20.84 48.82 29.37
N GLY A 18 -20.63 49.33 28.15
CA GLY A 18 -19.87 50.58 27.95
C GLY A 18 -18.95 50.64 26.74
N SER A 19 -19.47 51.04 25.58
CA SER A 19 -18.66 51.64 24.51
C SER A 19 -18.19 53.04 24.91
N SER A 20 -16.89 53.33 24.84
CA SER A 20 -16.41 54.70 24.68
C SER A 20 -15.02 54.73 24.04
N SER A 21 -14.93 55.48 22.94
CA SER A 21 -13.72 55.96 22.29
C SER A 21 -13.05 57.07 23.11
N MET A 22 -11.73 57.09 23.22
CA MET A 22 -10.93 58.32 23.21
C MET A 22 -9.44 58.02 22.97
N GLN A 23 -8.82 58.92 22.19
CA GLN A 23 -7.45 58.96 21.64
C GLN A 23 -6.34 59.06 22.70
N VAL A 24 -5.07 59.02 22.21
CA VAL A 24 -3.75 59.43 22.79
C VAL A 24 -2.79 58.22 22.67
N ASP A 25 -1.59 58.21 22.10
CA ASP A 25 -0.62 59.23 21.71
C ASP A 25 0.32 58.67 20.61
N SER A 26 0.65 59.49 19.62
CA SER A 26 1.51 59.17 18.46
C SER A 26 2.97 59.54 18.71
N LYS A 27 3.65 58.82 19.61
CA LYS A 27 5.10 58.99 19.84
C LYS A 27 5.92 57.73 20.17
N GLY A 28 5.33 56.52 20.04
CA GLY A 28 6.04 55.24 20.23
C GLY A 28 6.37 54.47 18.95
N THR A 29 5.97 54.95 17.77
CA THR A 29 5.90 54.13 16.55
C THR A 29 7.17 54.10 15.68
N VAL A 30 8.24 54.78 16.08
CA VAL A 30 9.48 54.85 15.28
C VAL A 30 10.53 53.85 15.81
N GLU A 31 10.72 53.74 17.13
CA GLU A 31 11.70 52.80 17.71
C GLU A 31 11.26 51.34 17.60
N GLU A 32 9.96 51.02 17.76
CA GLU A 32 9.45 49.67 17.51
C GLU A 32 9.58 49.26 16.03
N LYS A 33 9.44 50.20 15.08
CA LYS A 33 9.59 49.90 13.65
C LYS A 33 11.03 49.61 13.26
N ASP A 34 12.00 50.27 13.89
CA ASP A 34 13.42 50.02 13.63
C ASP A 34 13.88 48.68 14.24
N GLU A 35 13.39 48.31 15.43
CA GLU A 35 13.67 46.97 16.02
C GLU A 35 12.98 45.82 15.26
N LEU A 36 11.76 46.04 14.74
CA LEU A 36 11.05 45.08 13.90
C LEU A 36 11.69 44.92 12.52
N THR A 37 12.26 45.99 11.95
CA THR A 37 12.94 45.93 10.64
C THR A 37 14.34 45.35 10.72
N ASP A 38 15.09 45.59 11.80
CA ASP A 38 16.39 44.93 12.05
C ASP A 38 16.22 43.45 12.42
N SER A 39 15.13 43.07 13.10
CA SER A 39 14.79 41.68 13.35
C SER A 39 14.36 40.95 12.06
N MET A 40 13.61 41.61 11.17
CA MET A 40 13.26 41.07 9.86
C MET A 40 14.48 40.98 8.92
N ASN A 41 15.42 41.92 8.99
CA ASN A 41 16.65 41.87 8.19
C ASN A 41 17.64 40.83 8.70
N LYS A 42 17.74 40.57 10.01
CA LYS A 42 18.52 39.44 10.54
C LYS A 42 17.95 38.08 10.13
N LEU A 43 16.62 37.94 10.10
CA LEU A 43 15.95 36.75 9.57
C LEU A 43 16.16 36.57 8.05
N ASN A 44 16.28 37.67 7.29
CA ASN A 44 16.49 37.62 5.84
C ASN A 44 17.96 37.40 5.43
N VAL A 45 18.93 37.80 6.26
CA VAL A 45 20.36 37.62 5.96
C VAL A 45 20.83 36.21 6.29
N GLU A 46 20.29 35.54 7.31
CA GLU A 46 20.53 34.10 7.53
C GLU A 46 19.83 33.22 6.48
N ALA A 47 18.74 33.71 5.87
CA ALA A 47 18.08 33.06 4.73
C ALA A 47 18.85 33.20 3.40
N SER A 48 19.90 34.03 3.35
CA SER A 48 20.60 34.37 2.10
C SER A 48 21.99 33.74 1.95
N SER A 49 22.48 32.97 2.93
CA SER A 49 23.79 32.28 2.86
C SER A 49 23.74 30.75 2.86
N SER A 50 22.55 30.15 2.77
CA SER A 50 22.39 28.71 2.49
C SER A 50 21.50 28.53 1.27
N GLY A 51 22.13 28.43 0.10
CA GLY A 51 21.44 28.25 -1.17
C GLY A 51 20.51 27.03 -1.17
N GLN A 52 19.31 27.25 -1.70
CA GLN A 52 18.28 26.29 -2.13
C GLN A 52 17.45 25.58 -1.05
N MET A 53 16.48 26.30 -0.48
CA MET A 53 15.22 25.73 0.01
C MET A 53 14.16 25.79 -1.08
N GLY A 54 14.12 24.77 -1.93
CA GLY A 54 12.82 24.25 -2.36
C GLY A 54 12.35 23.31 -1.26
N HIS A 55 11.17 23.51 -0.69
CA HIS A 55 10.46 22.39 -0.06
C HIS A 55 10.16 21.39 -1.17
N SER A 56 11.12 20.52 -1.47
CA SER A 56 10.93 19.39 -2.35
C SER A 56 9.81 18.57 -1.71
N PHE A 57 8.70 18.41 -2.42
CA PHE A 57 7.75 17.34 -2.15
C PHE A 57 8.56 16.04 -2.31
N ARG A 58 9.21 15.59 -1.24
CA ARG A 58 10.11 14.44 -1.32
C ARG A 58 9.28 13.20 -1.59
N ARG A 59 9.63 12.49 -2.66
CA ARG A 59 8.92 11.31 -3.14
C ARG A 59 8.91 10.28 -2.01
N LYS A 60 7.72 9.79 -1.64
CA LYS A 60 7.63 8.68 -0.68
C LYS A 60 8.35 7.45 -1.25
N PRO A 61 8.97 6.61 -0.40
CA PRO A 61 9.59 5.38 -0.87
C PRO A 61 8.60 4.52 -1.63
N VAL A 62 9.05 3.88 -2.70
CA VAL A 62 8.25 2.90 -3.44
C VAL A 62 8.34 1.54 -2.75
N ILE A 63 7.19 0.99 -2.36
CA ILE A 63 7.09 -0.36 -1.81
C ILE A 63 7.05 -1.36 -2.96
N ILE A 64 7.97 -2.32 -2.95
CA ILE A 64 8.04 -3.41 -3.92
C ILE A 64 7.65 -4.70 -3.19
N ILE A 65 6.45 -5.18 -3.43
CA ILE A 65 5.98 -6.46 -2.88
C ILE A 65 6.41 -7.59 -3.81
N VAL A 66 7.38 -8.38 -3.37
CA VAL A 66 7.91 -9.49 -4.18
C VAL A 66 7.08 -10.74 -3.92
N VAL A 67 6.34 -11.17 -4.93
CA VAL A 67 5.49 -12.38 -4.93
C VAL A 67 5.96 -13.35 -6.00
N GLY A 68 5.64 -14.62 -5.84
CA GLY A 68 6.06 -15.66 -6.78
C GLY A 68 5.97 -17.05 -6.17
N MET A 69 6.04 -18.08 -7.00
CA MET A 69 5.96 -19.46 -6.55
C MET A 69 7.14 -19.87 -5.66
N ALA A 70 6.99 -20.92 -4.87
CA ALA A 70 8.09 -21.47 -4.08
C ALA A 70 9.24 -21.89 -5.01
N GLY A 71 10.46 -21.44 -4.71
CA GLY A 71 11.64 -21.73 -5.53
C GLY A 71 11.85 -20.82 -6.76
N SER A 72 10.98 -19.84 -7.01
CA SER A 72 11.20 -18.84 -8.08
C SER A 72 12.36 -17.87 -7.80
N GLY A 73 12.88 -17.88 -6.56
CA GLY A 73 14.05 -17.11 -6.15
C GLY A 73 13.74 -15.80 -5.43
N LYS A 74 12.52 -15.60 -4.90
CA LYS A 74 12.12 -14.42 -4.10
C LYS A 74 13.16 -14.00 -3.04
N THR A 75 13.54 -14.91 -2.15
CA THR A 75 14.50 -14.61 -1.08
C THR A 75 15.93 -14.41 -1.61
N THR A 76 16.31 -15.10 -2.69
CA THR A 76 17.60 -14.86 -3.37
C THR A 76 17.66 -13.48 -4.01
N PHE A 77 16.53 -13.01 -4.54
CA PHE A 77 16.35 -11.67 -5.07
C PHE A 77 16.44 -10.60 -3.97
N LEU A 78 16.11 -10.93 -2.71
CA LEU A 78 15.98 -9.97 -1.62
C LEU A 78 17.13 -9.91 -0.62
N HIS A 79 17.98 -10.94 -0.55
CA HIS A 79 19.13 -11.06 0.35
C HIS A 79 18.99 -10.44 1.77
N ARG A 80 18.81 -11.34 2.76
CA ARG A 80 18.99 -11.23 4.23
C ARG A 80 17.77 -10.90 5.11
N ASP A 81 17.79 -11.63 6.23
CA ASP A 81 16.99 -11.58 7.46
C ASP A 81 15.53 -12.08 7.41
N THR A 82 15.41 -13.40 7.61
CA THR A 82 14.14 -14.11 7.75
C THR A 82 13.68 -14.16 9.20
N ILE A 83 12.39 -13.88 9.43
CA ILE A 83 11.69 -14.12 10.70
C ILE A 83 11.71 -15.63 11.02
N LYS A 84 12.06 -15.99 12.26
CA LYS A 84 12.16 -17.40 12.72
C LYS A 84 10.78 -18.04 12.94
N TYR A 85 10.09 -18.42 11.86
CA TYR A 85 8.78 -19.11 11.92
C TYR A 85 8.79 -20.50 12.60
N LYS A 86 9.98 -21.10 12.79
CA LYS A 86 10.16 -22.41 13.45
C LYS A 86 9.72 -22.41 14.92
N GLU A 87 9.75 -21.27 15.59
CA GLU A 87 9.33 -21.13 16.99
C GLU A 87 7.80 -21.15 17.13
N VAL A 88 7.09 -20.49 16.20
CA VAL A 88 5.61 -20.47 16.15
C VAL A 88 5.05 -21.88 15.89
N MET A 89 5.67 -22.64 14.99
CA MET A 89 5.24 -24.02 14.72
C MET A 89 5.30 -24.92 15.96
N LYS A 90 6.34 -24.76 16.81
CA LYS A 90 6.50 -25.54 18.04
C LYS A 90 5.51 -25.14 19.13
N GLN A 91 5.24 -23.85 19.27
CA GLN A 91 4.34 -23.34 20.32
C GLN A 91 2.86 -23.67 20.05
N PHE A 92 2.44 -23.63 18.78
CA PHE A 92 1.05 -23.85 18.39
C PHE A 92 0.77 -25.26 17.84
N ASN A 93 1.77 -26.13 17.78
CA ASN A 93 1.68 -27.50 17.24
C ASN A 93 1.09 -27.54 15.82
N LEU A 94 1.54 -26.62 14.96
CA LEU A 94 1.02 -26.43 13.61
C LEU A 94 1.93 -27.06 12.56
N GLY A 95 1.32 -27.56 11.47
CA GLY A 95 2.04 -27.92 10.25
C GLY A 95 2.65 -26.67 9.56
N PRO A 96 3.52 -26.86 8.55
CA PRO A 96 4.27 -25.76 7.92
C PRO A 96 3.41 -24.61 7.40
N ASN A 97 2.30 -24.90 6.71
CA ASN A 97 1.41 -23.87 6.17
C ASN A 97 0.63 -23.15 7.29
N GLY A 98 0.19 -23.89 8.32
CA GLY A 98 -0.49 -23.31 9.48
C GLY A 98 0.42 -22.38 10.27
N GLY A 99 1.68 -22.77 10.47
CA GLY A 99 2.68 -21.94 11.14
C GLY A 99 2.95 -20.62 10.42
N ILE A 100 3.05 -20.65 9.07
CA ILE A 100 3.24 -19.44 8.26
C ILE A 100 2.00 -18.54 8.36
N LEU A 101 0.79 -19.09 8.20
CA LEU A 101 -0.45 -18.31 8.26
C LEU A 101 -0.64 -17.66 9.64
N THR A 102 -0.43 -18.40 10.73
CA THR A 102 -0.52 -17.85 12.08
C THR A 102 0.53 -16.77 12.31
N SER A 103 1.75 -16.95 11.80
CA SER A 103 2.79 -15.91 11.88
C SER A 103 2.38 -14.65 11.12
N LEU A 104 1.79 -14.80 9.92
CA LEU A 104 1.30 -13.67 9.13
C LEU A 104 0.13 -12.95 9.83
N ASN A 105 -0.77 -13.69 10.48
CA ASN A 105 -1.87 -13.12 11.25
C ASN A 105 -1.36 -12.32 12.46
N LEU A 106 -0.37 -12.85 13.19
CA LEU A 106 0.27 -12.15 14.30
C LEU A 106 1.08 -10.92 13.84
N PHE A 107 1.65 -11.00 12.64
CA PHE A 107 2.35 -9.86 12.05
C PHE A 107 1.38 -8.75 11.61
N ALA A 108 0.24 -9.12 11.03
CA ALA A 108 -0.78 -8.17 10.61
C ALA A 108 -1.34 -7.32 11.76
N THR A 109 -1.41 -7.85 13.00
CA THR A 109 -1.90 -7.07 14.15
C THR A 109 -0.95 -5.97 14.62
N LYS A 110 0.33 -6.04 14.25
CA LYS A 110 1.35 -5.03 14.57
C LYS A 110 1.82 -4.26 13.35
N PHE A 111 1.08 -4.36 12.26
CA PHE A 111 1.55 -3.87 10.98
C PHE A 111 1.62 -2.33 10.93
N ASP A 112 0.78 -1.66 11.71
CA ASP A 112 0.84 -0.20 11.88
C ASP A 112 2.19 0.27 12.44
N GLU A 113 2.82 -0.49 13.34
CA GLU A 113 4.16 -0.19 13.86
C GLU A 113 5.21 -0.24 12.73
N VAL A 114 5.05 -1.19 11.79
CA VAL A 114 5.95 -1.34 10.64
C VAL A 114 5.81 -0.16 9.68
N ILE A 115 4.58 0.26 9.40
CA ILE A 115 4.31 1.44 8.58
C ILE A 115 4.96 2.68 9.20
N GLN A 116 4.79 2.91 10.50
CA GLN A 116 5.42 4.05 11.19
C GLN A 116 6.95 4.01 11.11
N VAL A 117 7.58 2.84 11.24
CA VAL A 117 9.03 2.69 11.09
C VAL A 117 9.48 3.07 9.68
N ILE A 118 8.72 2.72 8.65
CA ILE A 118 9.02 3.08 7.26
C ILE A 118 8.81 4.58 7.06
N GLU A 119 7.73 5.17 7.57
CA GLU A 119 7.46 6.61 7.49
C GLU A 119 8.58 7.43 8.14
N ASN A 120 9.03 7.03 9.32
CA ASN A 120 10.14 7.70 10.03
C ASN A 120 11.47 7.64 9.26
N ARG A 121 11.62 6.70 8.33
CA ARG A 121 12.81 6.53 7.49
C ARG A 121 12.57 6.90 6.04
N ALA A 122 11.39 7.41 5.69
CA ALA A 122 11.00 7.66 4.31
C ALA A 122 11.94 8.64 3.61
N ASP A 123 12.51 9.60 4.35
CA ASP A 123 13.47 10.58 3.81
C ASP A 123 14.83 9.99 3.42
N GLN A 124 15.12 8.76 3.83
CA GLN A 124 16.41 8.09 3.62
C GLN A 124 16.29 6.89 2.68
N LEU A 125 15.08 6.57 2.22
CA LEU A 125 14.77 5.34 1.48
C LEU A 125 14.09 5.71 0.18
N ASP A 126 14.66 5.25 -0.93
CA ASP A 126 14.01 5.35 -2.25
C ASP A 126 13.05 4.17 -2.47
N TYR A 127 13.45 2.98 -2.01
CA TYR A 127 12.71 1.73 -2.19
C TYR A 127 12.66 0.92 -0.89
N VAL A 128 11.54 0.24 -0.67
CA VAL A 128 11.38 -0.77 0.38
C VAL A 128 10.94 -2.07 -0.27
N LEU A 129 11.76 -3.10 -0.14
CA LEU A 129 11.42 -4.41 -0.67
C LEU A 129 10.79 -5.29 0.41
N VAL A 130 9.66 -5.93 0.07
CA VAL A 130 8.90 -6.79 0.97
C VAL A 130 8.98 -8.23 0.46
N ASP A 131 9.69 -9.09 1.20
CA ASP A 131 9.70 -10.53 0.94
C ASP A 131 8.41 -11.18 1.45
N THR A 132 7.74 -11.92 0.59
CA THR A 132 6.51 -12.64 0.94
C THR A 132 6.81 -14.13 1.17
N PRO A 133 5.98 -14.83 1.96
CA PRO A 133 6.15 -16.25 2.19
C PRO A 133 6.35 -17.08 0.91
N GLY A 134 7.14 -18.16 1.03
CA GLY A 134 7.43 -19.06 -0.09
C GLY A 134 6.17 -19.59 -0.79
N GLN A 135 5.12 -19.83 -0.02
CA GLN A 135 3.78 -20.20 -0.48
C GLN A 135 2.97 -18.94 -0.79
N ILE A 136 2.85 -18.61 -2.07
CA ILE A 136 2.19 -17.40 -2.54
C ILE A 136 0.74 -17.29 -2.05
N GLU A 137 0.03 -18.43 -1.97
CA GLU A 137 -1.38 -18.47 -1.60
C GLU A 137 -1.66 -17.96 -0.18
N ILE A 138 -0.72 -18.21 0.74
CA ILE A 138 -0.85 -17.76 2.13
C ILE A 138 -0.81 -16.23 2.20
N PHE A 139 -0.10 -15.58 1.29
CA PHE A 139 -0.06 -14.12 1.23
C PHE A 139 -1.21 -13.57 0.39
N THR A 140 -1.38 -14.03 -0.84
CA THR A 140 -2.32 -13.42 -1.79
C THR A 140 -3.77 -13.71 -1.45
N TRP A 141 -4.09 -14.86 -0.85
CA TRP A 141 -5.47 -15.27 -0.57
C TRP A 141 -5.89 -15.17 0.90
N SER A 142 -4.96 -14.83 1.81
CA SER A 142 -5.33 -14.60 3.21
C SER A 142 -5.86 -13.20 3.46
N ALA A 143 -6.72 -13.07 4.48
CA ALA A 143 -7.17 -11.77 4.97
C ALA A 143 -5.99 -10.92 5.45
N SER A 144 -5.05 -11.52 6.17
CA SER A 144 -3.87 -10.84 6.70
C SER A 144 -2.95 -10.29 5.60
N GLY A 145 -2.71 -11.05 4.53
CA GLY A 145 -1.93 -10.55 3.40
C GLY A 145 -2.66 -9.44 2.62
N ALA A 146 -3.99 -9.53 2.49
CA ALA A 146 -4.80 -8.45 1.92
C ALA A 146 -4.72 -7.17 2.76
N ILE A 147 -4.85 -7.27 4.09
CA ILE A 147 -4.73 -6.13 5.03
C ILE A 147 -3.35 -5.48 4.91
N ILE A 148 -2.27 -6.28 4.91
CA ILE A 148 -0.90 -5.79 4.77
C ILE A 148 -0.71 -5.06 3.43
N THR A 149 -1.20 -5.66 2.35
CA THR A 149 -1.09 -5.09 0.99
C THR A 149 -1.87 -3.78 0.89
N GLU A 150 -3.09 -3.73 1.43
CA GLU A 150 -3.92 -2.53 1.44
C GLU A 150 -3.32 -1.43 2.33
N ALA A 151 -2.76 -1.77 3.49
CA ALA A 151 -2.10 -0.82 4.37
C ALA A 151 -0.90 -0.14 3.66
N PHE A 152 -0.04 -0.91 3.00
CA PHE A 152 1.03 -0.37 2.17
C PHE A 152 0.48 0.50 1.03
N ALA A 153 -0.44 -0.07 0.25
CA ALA A 153 -1.05 0.60 -0.89
C ALA A 153 -1.84 1.84 -0.50
N SER A 154 -2.24 2.04 0.75
CA SER A 154 -2.96 3.24 1.18
C SER A 154 -2.02 4.39 1.59
N THR A 155 -0.75 4.06 1.86
CA THR A 155 0.23 4.98 2.47
C THR A 155 1.36 5.35 1.53
N PHE A 156 1.80 4.39 0.70
CA PHE A 156 2.97 4.50 -0.16
C PHE A 156 2.67 4.04 -1.60
N PRO A 157 3.37 4.56 -2.61
CA PRO A 157 3.38 3.97 -3.94
C PRO A 157 3.80 2.51 -3.86
N THR A 158 2.91 1.59 -4.27
CA THR A 158 3.13 0.16 -4.08
C THR A 158 3.00 -0.57 -5.41
N VAL A 159 4.03 -1.35 -5.73
CA VAL A 159 4.13 -2.15 -6.97
C VAL A 159 4.34 -3.61 -6.60
N VAL A 160 3.69 -4.51 -7.33
CA VAL A 160 3.82 -5.96 -7.14
C VAL A 160 4.82 -6.50 -8.16
N ALA A 161 5.93 -7.05 -7.68
CA ALA A 161 6.91 -7.74 -8.52
C ALA A 161 6.60 -9.25 -8.52
N TYR A 162 6.05 -9.77 -9.62
CA TYR A 162 5.74 -11.18 -9.78
C TYR A 162 6.91 -11.95 -10.39
N VAL A 163 7.63 -12.69 -9.53
CA VAL A 163 8.83 -13.42 -9.87
C VAL A 163 8.51 -14.79 -10.45
N VAL A 164 8.82 -14.94 -11.73
CA VAL A 164 8.65 -16.16 -12.52
C VAL A 164 9.97 -16.91 -12.61
N ASP A 165 9.91 -18.24 -12.43
CA ASP A 165 11.05 -19.12 -12.65
C ASP A 165 11.20 -19.41 -14.16
N THR A 166 12.11 -18.73 -14.84
CA THR A 166 12.22 -18.78 -16.31
C THR A 166 12.52 -20.19 -16.83
N PRO A 167 13.50 -20.95 -16.30
CA PRO A 167 13.77 -22.31 -16.75
C PRO A 167 12.58 -23.28 -16.62
N ARG A 168 11.70 -23.06 -15.62
CA ARG A 168 10.50 -23.90 -15.44
C ARG A 168 9.33 -23.47 -16.33
N SER A 169 9.36 -22.23 -16.80
CA SER A 169 8.29 -21.65 -17.62
C SER A 169 8.53 -21.83 -19.12
N SER A 170 9.58 -22.55 -19.53
CA SER A 170 9.82 -22.89 -20.94
C SER A 170 8.76 -23.81 -21.54
N SER A 171 7.92 -24.46 -20.72
CA SER A 171 6.74 -25.17 -21.20
C SER A 171 5.57 -24.18 -21.39
N PRO A 172 4.94 -24.13 -22.57
CA PRO A 172 3.79 -23.26 -22.84
C PRO A 172 2.64 -23.39 -21.83
N VAL A 173 2.33 -24.62 -21.39
CA VAL A 173 1.28 -24.89 -20.40
C VAL A 173 1.62 -24.29 -19.04
N THR A 174 2.89 -24.44 -18.61
CA THR A 174 3.37 -23.87 -17.35
C THR A 174 3.41 -22.34 -17.41
N PHE A 175 3.84 -21.79 -18.54
CA PHE A 175 3.82 -20.35 -18.79
C PHE A 175 2.40 -19.79 -18.66
N MET A 176 1.43 -20.36 -19.40
CA MET A 176 0.03 -19.93 -19.35
C MET A 176 -0.53 -19.97 -17.93
N SER A 177 -0.25 -21.05 -17.19
CA SER A 177 -0.71 -21.19 -15.81
C SER A 177 -0.14 -20.10 -14.91
N ASN A 178 1.16 -19.81 -15.01
CA ASN A 178 1.80 -18.72 -14.26
C ASN A 178 1.22 -17.35 -14.63
N MET A 179 0.90 -17.13 -15.90
CA MET A 179 0.30 -15.87 -16.36
C MET A 179 -1.12 -15.70 -15.83
N LEU A 180 -1.96 -16.73 -15.83
CA LEU A 180 -3.28 -16.69 -15.19
C LEU A 180 -3.19 -16.41 -13.69
N TYR A 181 -2.16 -16.95 -13.01
CA TYR A 181 -1.89 -16.59 -11.62
C TYR A 181 -1.54 -15.11 -11.48
N ALA A 182 -0.67 -14.57 -12.33
CA ALA A 182 -0.35 -13.15 -12.35
C ALA A 182 -1.61 -12.28 -12.59
N CYS A 183 -2.50 -12.67 -13.53
CA CYS A 183 -3.80 -12.03 -13.72
C CYS A 183 -4.61 -12.02 -12.43
N SER A 184 -4.73 -13.17 -11.77
CA SER A 184 -5.51 -13.28 -10.54
C SER A 184 -5.01 -12.36 -9.44
N ILE A 185 -3.68 -12.19 -9.33
CA ILE A 185 -3.05 -11.31 -8.36
C ILE A 185 -3.27 -9.84 -8.73
N LEU A 186 -3.13 -9.49 -10.01
CA LEU A 186 -3.42 -8.13 -10.49
C LEU A 186 -4.85 -7.73 -10.14
N TYR A 187 -5.84 -8.56 -10.47
CA TYR A 187 -7.24 -8.27 -10.17
C TYR A 187 -7.55 -8.21 -8.66
N LYS A 188 -6.89 -9.06 -7.87
CA LYS A 188 -7.12 -9.14 -6.44
C LYS A 188 -6.50 -7.97 -5.68
N THR A 189 -5.27 -7.59 -6.02
CA THR A 189 -4.53 -6.50 -5.38
C THR A 189 -4.90 -5.14 -5.97
N ARG A 190 -5.26 -5.10 -7.25
CA ARG A 190 -5.49 -3.89 -8.05
C ARG A 190 -4.29 -2.96 -8.08
N LEU A 191 -3.09 -3.47 -7.87
CA LEU A 191 -1.84 -2.71 -7.88
C LEU A 191 -1.09 -2.97 -9.19
N PRO A 192 -0.28 -2.02 -9.70
CA PRO A 192 0.57 -2.28 -10.85
C PRO A 192 1.44 -3.50 -10.62
N LEU A 193 1.48 -4.38 -11.61
CA LEU A 193 2.19 -5.65 -11.55
C LEU A 193 3.29 -5.67 -12.61
N VAL A 194 4.51 -5.92 -12.17
CA VAL A 194 5.67 -6.12 -13.05
C VAL A 194 6.02 -7.60 -13.05
N LEU A 195 6.05 -8.20 -14.24
CA LEU A 195 6.51 -9.58 -14.44
C LEU A 195 8.03 -9.62 -14.41
N VAL A 196 8.61 -10.44 -13.54
CA VAL A 196 10.05 -10.55 -13.35
C VAL A 196 10.49 -11.97 -13.69
N PHE A 197 11.04 -12.16 -14.88
CA PHE A 197 11.62 -13.43 -15.32
C PHE A 197 12.99 -13.61 -14.66
N ASN A 198 13.05 -14.39 -13.59
CA ASN A 198 14.29 -14.62 -12.84
C ASN A 198 15.08 -15.81 -13.41
N LYS A 199 16.36 -15.88 -13.04
CA LYS A 199 17.32 -16.92 -13.47
C LYS A 199 17.64 -16.87 -14.97
N THR A 200 17.75 -15.67 -15.52
CA THR A 200 18.12 -15.45 -16.92
C THR A 200 19.53 -15.94 -17.25
N ASP A 201 20.37 -16.17 -16.25
CA ASP A 201 21.67 -16.85 -16.35
C ASP A 201 21.55 -18.34 -16.73
N VAL A 202 20.42 -18.99 -16.40
CA VAL A 202 20.17 -20.40 -16.71
C VAL A 202 19.38 -20.55 -18.01
N ALA A 203 18.34 -19.74 -18.20
CA ALA A 203 17.49 -19.77 -19.38
C ALA A 203 17.13 -18.35 -19.83
N GLN A 204 17.30 -18.05 -21.12
CA GLN A 204 16.91 -16.76 -21.68
C GLN A 204 15.39 -16.62 -21.69
N HIS A 205 14.88 -15.43 -21.37
CA HIS A 205 13.45 -15.14 -21.25
C HIS A 205 12.80 -14.65 -22.55
N GLN A 206 13.56 -14.60 -23.66
CA GLN A 206 13.07 -14.06 -24.94
C GLN A 206 11.85 -14.81 -25.49
N PHE A 207 11.79 -16.14 -25.29
CA PHE A 207 10.62 -16.94 -25.69
C PHE A 207 9.33 -16.47 -24.99
N ALA A 208 9.44 -16.00 -23.74
CA ALA A 208 8.29 -15.54 -22.99
C ALA A 208 7.83 -14.16 -23.47
N LEU A 209 8.77 -13.28 -23.83
CA LEU A 209 8.46 -12.00 -24.46
C LEU A 209 7.77 -12.22 -25.81
N GLU A 210 8.32 -13.11 -26.63
CA GLU A 210 7.73 -13.49 -27.92
C GLU A 210 6.32 -14.05 -27.75
N TRP A 211 6.05 -14.88 -26.74
CA TRP A 211 4.70 -15.40 -26.49
C TRP A 211 3.71 -14.37 -25.95
N MET A 212 4.20 -13.29 -25.33
CA MET A 212 3.36 -12.19 -24.85
C MET A 212 3.04 -11.17 -25.95
N GLU A 213 3.98 -10.96 -26.88
CA GLU A 213 3.82 -10.04 -28.02
C GLU A 213 3.17 -10.71 -29.24
N ASP A 214 3.57 -11.93 -29.55
CA ASP A 214 3.11 -12.74 -30.66
C ASP A 214 2.26 -13.92 -30.17
N PHE A 215 0.97 -13.65 -30.18
CA PHE A 215 -0.08 -14.61 -29.89
C PHE A 215 -0.09 -15.83 -30.83
N GLU A 216 0.23 -15.65 -32.11
CA GLU A 216 0.24 -16.74 -33.09
C GLU A 216 1.41 -17.69 -32.81
N ALA A 217 2.56 -17.14 -32.43
CA ALA A 217 3.72 -17.92 -31.97
C ALA A 217 3.37 -18.75 -30.72
N PHE A 218 2.67 -18.16 -29.74
CA PHE A 218 2.22 -18.89 -28.56
C PHE A 218 1.22 -20.01 -28.90
N GLN A 219 0.25 -19.75 -29.78
CA GLN A 219 -0.67 -20.78 -30.27
C GLN A 219 0.06 -21.91 -30.99
N ALA A 220 1.02 -21.59 -31.85
CA ALA A 220 1.80 -22.59 -32.57
C ALA A 220 2.60 -23.48 -31.61
N ALA A 221 3.18 -22.91 -30.56
CA ALA A 221 3.87 -23.65 -29.51
C ALA A 221 2.93 -24.58 -28.71
N MET A 222 1.65 -24.21 -28.57
CA MET A 222 0.62 -25.04 -27.92
C MET A 222 0.06 -26.15 -28.81
N ARG A 223 0.19 -26.05 -30.15
CA ARG A 223 -0.34 -27.02 -31.12
C ARG A 223 0.47 -28.33 -31.20
N SER A 224 1.59 -28.44 -30.49
CA SER A 224 2.34 -29.70 -30.43
C SER A 224 1.66 -30.78 -29.60
N ASP A 225 0.65 -30.43 -28.78
CA ASP A 225 -0.12 -31.37 -27.96
C ASP A 225 -1.58 -31.44 -28.42
N ASP A 226 -2.00 -32.53 -29.08
CA ASP A 226 -3.39 -32.81 -29.52
C ASP A 226 -4.38 -33.10 -28.36
N SER A 227 -4.18 -32.48 -27.20
CA SER A 227 -5.01 -32.67 -26.01
C SER A 227 -6.12 -31.63 -25.92
N TYR A 228 -7.17 -31.91 -25.13
CA TYR A 228 -8.19 -30.91 -24.74
C TYR A 228 -7.59 -29.61 -24.16
N MET A 229 -6.39 -29.68 -23.57
CA MET A 229 -5.69 -28.48 -23.09
C MET A 229 -5.30 -27.53 -24.21
N SER A 230 -5.06 -28.01 -25.44
CA SER A 230 -4.75 -27.12 -26.57
C SER A 230 -5.94 -26.24 -26.92
N THR A 231 -7.16 -26.80 -26.99
CA THR A 231 -8.39 -26.05 -27.30
C THR A 231 -8.76 -25.06 -26.20
N PHE A 232 -8.58 -25.47 -24.93
CA PHE A 232 -8.78 -24.57 -23.79
C PHE A 232 -7.76 -23.42 -23.78
N SER A 233 -6.48 -23.74 -24.00
CA SER A 233 -5.40 -22.75 -24.04
C SER A 233 -5.60 -21.75 -25.18
N GLN A 234 -6.05 -22.21 -26.36
CA GLN A 234 -6.39 -21.34 -27.50
C GLN A 234 -7.54 -20.37 -27.19
N SER A 235 -8.50 -20.79 -26.36
CA SER A 235 -9.63 -19.94 -25.98
C SER A 235 -9.20 -18.89 -24.95
N LEU A 236 -8.38 -19.29 -23.99
CA LEU A 236 -7.83 -18.39 -22.97
C LEU A 236 -6.80 -17.42 -23.52
N SER A 237 -6.05 -17.83 -24.53
CA SER A 237 -4.95 -17.01 -25.03
C SER A 237 -5.47 -15.67 -25.54
N LEU A 238 -6.66 -15.59 -26.14
CA LEU A 238 -7.23 -14.31 -26.63
C LEU A 238 -7.47 -13.32 -25.48
N VAL A 239 -7.91 -13.84 -24.32
CA VAL A 239 -8.10 -13.03 -23.11
C VAL A 239 -6.74 -12.58 -22.56
N LEU A 240 -5.72 -13.42 -22.70
CA LEU A 240 -4.38 -13.13 -22.22
C LEU A 240 -3.65 -12.11 -23.10
N ASP A 241 -3.92 -12.03 -24.40
CA ASP A 241 -3.34 -11.01 -25.30
C ASP A 241 -3.61 -9.58 -24.82
N GLU A 242 -4.87 -9.28 -24.47
CA GLU A 242 -5.25 -7.96 -23.96
C GLU A 242 -4.61 -7.67 -22.59
N PHE A 243 -4.42 -8.71 -21.79
CA PHE A 243 -3.77 -8.61 -20.50
C PHE A 243 -2.27 -8.34 -20.64
N TYR A 244 -1.58 -8.96 -21.59
CA TYR A 244 -0.14 -8.83 -21.78
C TYR A 244 0.29 -7.45 -22.30
N LYS A 245 -0.51 -6.81 -23.16
CA LYS A 245 -0.21 -5.46 -23.69
C LYS A 245 0.00 -4.41 -22.60
N ASN A 246 -0.62 -4.61 -21.44
CA ASN A 246 -0.58 -3.67 -20.33
C ASN A 246 0.43 -4.08 -19.24
N LEU A 247 1.07 -5.24 -19.37
CA LEU A 247 2.04 -5.72 -18.40
C LEU A 247 3.46 -5.33 -18.77
N ARG A 248 4.14 -4.69 -17.83
CA ARG A 248 5.59 -4.52 -17.91
C ARG A 248 6.25 -5.83 -17.53
N SER A 249 7.25 -6.24 -18.30
CA SER A 249 8.03 -7.43 -18.03
C SER A 249 9.52 -7.16 -18.15
N VAL A 250 10.31 -7.78 -17.29
CA VAL A 250 11.76 -7.64 -17.23
C VAL A 250 12.43 -8.97 -16.95
N GLY A 251 13.60 -9.19 -17.54
CA GLY A 251 14.43 -10.36 -17.26
C GLY A 251 15.55 -10.01 -16.29
N VAL A 252 15.68 -10.78 -15.20
CA VAL A 252 16.71 -10.58 -14.18
C VAL A 252 17.44 -11.87 -13.84
N SER A 253 18.70 -11.74 -13.43
CA SER A 253 19.40 -12.81 -12.71
C SER A 253 19.72 -12.33 -11.31
N ALA A 254 19.03 -12.91 -10.32
CA ALA A 254 19.32 -12.63 -8.92
C ALA A 254 20.74 -13.04 -8.47
N VAL A 255 21.45 -13.86 -9.26
CA VAL A 255 22.80 -14.33 -8.94
C VAL A 255 23.86 -13.40 -9.53
N SER A 256 23.72 -13.03 -10.81
CA SER A 256 24.69 -12.17 -11.48
C SER A 256 24.39 -10.66 -11.36
N GLY A 257 23.16 -10.30 -10.96
CA GLY A 257 22.68 -8.92 -10.94
C GLY A 257 22.29 -8.38 -12.32
N ALA A 258 22.37 -9.20 -13.37
CA ALA A 258 21.98 -8.78 -14.72
C ALA A 258 20.48 -8.39 -14.77
N GLY A 259 20.18 -7.27 -15.44
CA GLY A 259 18.81 -6.79 -15.64
C GLY A 259 18.20 -6.03 -14.46
N LEU A 260 18.93 -5.80 -13.36
CA LEU A 260 18.43 -5.04 -12.21
C LEU A 260 18.11 -3.58 -12.55
N ASP A 261 18.91 -2.93 -13.40
CA ASP A 261 18.67 -1.54 -13.80
C ASP A 261 17.31 -1.41 -14.52
N ALA A 262 17.05 -2.29 -15.49
CA ALA A 262 15.77 -2.36 -16.20
C ALA A 262 14.61 -2.70 -15.26
N PHE A 263 14.85 -3.51 -14.22
CA PHE A 263 13.85 -3.79 -13.19
C PHE A 263 13.48 -2.53 -12.41
N PHE A 264 14.45 -1.75 -11.92
CA PHE A 264 14.15 -0.52 -11.19
C PHE A 264 13.47 0.54 -12.07
N GLU A 265 13.87 0.64 -13.34
CA GLU A 265 13.21 1.51 -14.33
C GLU A 265 11.73 1.11 -14.52
N ALA A 266 11.45 -0.19 -14.66
CA ALA A 266 10.08 -0.70 -14.79
C ALA A 266 9.24 -0.51 -13.51
N ILE A 267 9.87 -0.58 -12.33
CA ILE A 267 9.22 -0.29 -11.04
C ILE A 267 8.89 1.20 -10.94
N GLU A 268 9.80 2.09 -11.33
CA GLU A 268 9.56 3.53 -11.27
C GLU A 268 8.44 3.97 -12.22
N ALA A 269 8.43 3.45 -13.46
CA ALA A 269 7.34 3.65 -14.41
C ALA A 269 6.00 3.12 -13.87
N SER A 270 6.01 1.94 -13.23
CA SER A 270 4.80 1.37 -12.60
C SER A 270 4.35 2.16 -11.35
N ALA A 271 5.28 2.78 -10.63
CA ALA A 271 4.96 3.62 -9.48
C ALA A 271 4.34 4.96 -9.92
N GLU A 272 4.69 5.48 -11.09
CA GLU A 272 4.03 6.64 -11.71
C GLU A 272 2.61 6.29 -12.13
N GLU A 273 2.41 5.15 -12.81
CA GLU A 273 1.07 4.65 -13.15
C GLU A 273 0.20 4.44 -11.92
N TYR A 274 0.78 3.92 -10.83
CA TYR A 274 0.10 3.80 -9.54
C TYR A 274 -0.41 5.16 -9.04
N LEU A 275 0.41 6.21 -9.12
CA LEU A 275 0.04 7.55 -8.64
C LEU A 275 -1.05 8.20 -9.49
N GLU A 276 -1.10 7.90 -10.79
CA GLU A 276 -2.12 8.43 -11.70
C GLU A 276 -3.45 7.69 -11.57
N THR A 277 -3.40 6.36 -11.66
CA THR A 277 -4.60 5.53 -11.77
C THR A 277 -5.12 5.13 -10.40
N TYR A 278 -4.27 4.54 -9.57
CA TYR A 278 -4.69 3.94 -8.30
C TYR A 278 -5.01 4.98 -7.24
N LYS A 279 -4.24 6.07 -7.16
CA LYS A 279 -4.48 7.14 -6.17
C LYS A 279 -5.87 7.77 -6.34
N SER A 280 -6.28 8.04 -7.59
CA SER A 280 -7.63 8.52 -7.91
C SER A 280 -8.72 7.55 -7.44
N ASP A 281 -8.55 6.25 -7.69
CA ASP A 281 -9.50 5.23 -7.26
C ASP A 281 -9.51 5.01 -5.74
N LEU A 282 -8.38 5.22 -5.07
CA LEU A 282 -8.27 5.19 -3.62
C LEU A 282 -9.00 6.36 -2.98
N ASP A 283 -8.81 7.57 -3.51
CA ASP A 283 -9.42 8.79 -3.00
C ASP A 283 -10.95 8.75 -3.16
N LYS A 284 -11.45 8.25 -4.29
CA LYS A 284 -12.89 7.96 -4.48
C LYS A 284 -13.44 7.00 -3.44
N ARG A 285 -12.75 5.87 -3.22
CA ARG A 285 -13.17 4.86 -2.22
C ARG A 285 -13.13 5.40 -0.79
N ARG A 286 -12.14 6.23 -0.44
CA ARG A 286 -12.08 6.90 0.86
C ARG A 286 -13.26 7.85 1.04
N ALA A 287 -13.60 8.64 0.02
CA ALA A 287 -14.75 9.53 0.06
C ALA A 287 -16.08 8.77 0.20
N GLU A 288 -16.28 7.69 -0.57
CA GLU A 288 -17.48 6.83 -0.48
C GLU A 288 -17.61 6.18 0.90
N LYS A 289 -16.50 5.70 1.47
CA LYS A 289 -16.50 5.10 2.81
C LYS A 289 -16.84 6.13 3.90
N GLN A 290 -16.27 7.33 3.81
CA GLN A 290 -16.59 8.41 4.75
C GLN A 290 -18.05 8.85 4.65
N GLN A 291 -18.60 8.93 3.43
CA GLN A 291 -20.01 9.24 3.23
C GLN A 291 -20.92 8.15 3.83
N MET A 292 -20.62 6.87 3.60
CA MET A 292 -21.38 5.78 4.21
C MET A 292 -21.30 5.77 5.74
N GLU A 293 -20.12 6.03 6.32
CA GLU A 293 -19.95 6.11 7.78
C GLU A 293 -20.72 7.32 8.36
N GLU A 294 -20.72 8.46 7.69
CA GLU A 294 -21.50 9.64 8.08
C GLU A 294 -23.02 9.39 7.98
N GLU A 295 -23.46 8.73 6.91
CA GLU A 295 -24.86 8.33 6.72
C GLU A 295 -25.29 7.34 7.80
N GLN A 296 -24.48 6.32 8.09
CA GLN A 296 -24.74 5.38 9.19
C GLN A 296 -24.75 6.08 10.55
N ARG A 297 -23.84 7.03 10.79
CA ARG A 297 -23.80 7.79 12.03
C ARG A 297 -25.01 8.69 12.19
N LYS A 298 -25.44 9.36 11.11
CA LYS A 298 -26.70 10.15 11.07
C LYS A 298 -27.91 9.26 11.30
N HIS A 299 -27.99 8.11 10.63
CA HIS A 299 -29.08 7.16 10.81
C HIS A 299 -29.16 6.60 12.24
N ASN A 300 -28.01 6.24 12.83
CA ASN A 300 -27.93 5.79 14.22
C ASN A 300 -28.31 6.90 15.22
N MET A 301 -27.88 8.15 14.98
CA MET A 301 -28.27 9.31 15.79
C MET A 301 -29.78 9.60 15.69
N GLU A 302 -30.37 9.53 14.49
CA GLU A 302 -31.81 9.72 14.30
C GLU A 302 -32.64 8.64 14.99
N LYS A 303 -32.18 7.38 14.94
CA LYS A 303 -32.81 6.28 15.67
C LYS A 303 -32.76 6.51 17.18
N LEU A 304 -31.58 6.88 17.71
CA LEU A 304 -31.41 7.22 19.13
C LEU A 304 -32.32 8.38 19.56
N ARG A 305 -32.46 9.42 18.72
CA ARG A 305 -33.33 10.56 19.01
C ARG A 305 -34.80 10.15 19.08
N ARG A 306 -35.26 9.30 18.17
CA ARG A 306 -36.64 8.76 18.20
C ARG A 306 -36.89 7.90 19.44
N ASP A 307 -35.93 7.06 19.82
CA ASP A 307 -36.06 6.22 21.01
C ASP A 307 -36.09 7.07 22.31
N MET A 308 -35.30 8.15 22.37
CA MET A 308 -35.35 9.11 23.49
C MET A 308 -36.68 9.87 23.55
N GLU A 309 -37.18 10.34 22.41
CA GLU A 309 -38.48 11.03 22.30
C GLU A 309 -39.65 10.11 22.70
N GLN A 310 -39.57 8.81 22.44
CA GLN A 310 -40.57 7.81 22.85
C GLN A 310 -40.48 7.44 24.34
N SER A 311 -39.27 7.44 24.92
CA SER A 311 -39.05 7.14 26.35
C SER A 311 -39.37 8.31 27.29
N GLY A 312 -39.48 9.54 26.79
CA GLY A 312 -39.82 10.74 27.58
C GLY A 312 -41.30 10.88 27.96
N GLY A 313 -42.15 9.91 27.62
CA GLY A 313 -43.60 9.94 27.87
C GLY A 313 -44.09 9.27 29.15
N ASP A 314 -43.26 8.46 29.83
CA ASP A 314 -43.63 7.83 31.10
C ASP A 314 -43.33 8.77 32.27
N SER A 315 -44.11 9.85 32.38
CA SER A 315 -44.27 10.56 33.63
C SER A 315 -44.90 9.61 34.65
N LEU A 316 -44.08 9.17 35.60
CA LEU A 316 -44.47 8.49 36.85
C LEU A 316 -45.64 9.25 37.50
N LEU A 317 -46.86 8.73 37.33
CA LEU A 317 -48.01 9.02 38.17
C LEU A 317 -48.03 7.99 39.29
N PHE A 318 -47.53 8.40 40.47
CA PHE A 318 -47.88 7.84 41.78
C PHE A 318 -48.46 8.95 42.63
#